data_AF-A0A438G9M2-F1
#
_entry.id   AF-A0A438G9M2-F1
#
_cell.length_a   1.000
_cell.length_b   1.000
_cell.length_c   1.000
_cell.angle_alpha   90.00
_cell.angle_beta   90.00
_cell.angle_gamma   90.00
#
_symmetry.space_group_name_H-M   'P 1'
#
loop_
_entity.id
_entity.type
_entity.pdbx_description
1 polymer ?
#
loop_
_entity_poly.entity_id
_entity_poly.type
_entity_poly.pdbx_seq_one_letter_code
_entity_poly.pdbx_strand_id
1 'polypeptide(L)'
;MKAKYYNPYNTDEERLCHRPPHLSDDDWRWLIHFGAQKKEDRSDPNRIEMFALTHTRKNGMPVDDHSKEIMDQFQQLLSQPKGTSSSTSASSGASTSVSSTSVASTSVSSTFVSSTSVASTFVASTYVDEIYTQVMGPERHGRVRGYEFGPTPTSVFGSTSRRRSRVILSTQLENAQEMLIVAEQKFTTATEELSNVKDELSHVKETFEDKLIEVQRKTREEVKKEFEEKMMKMQAQMQAQIQEQMMQMMQQFQKKQ
;
A
#
# COMPACT_ATOMS: atom_id res chain seq x y z
N MET A 1 28.92 20.88 34.12
CA MET A 1 30.36 20.61 34.28
C MET A 1 31.19 21.72 33.61
N LYS A 2 31.30 21.76 32.28
CA LYS A 2 32.18 22.70 31.55
C LYS A 2 31.88 24.20 31.81
N ALA A 3 30.61 24.60 31.81
CA ALA A 3 30.22 25.99 32.06
C ALA A 3 30.58 26.53 33.46
N LYS A 4 30.68 25.65 34.47
CA LYS A 4 30.94 26.05 35.86
C LYS A 4 32.41 25.97 36.26
N TYR A 5 33.18 25.05 35.66
CA TYR A 5 34.54 24.73 36.09
C TYR A 5 35.61 24.91 35.00
N TYR A 6 35.22 25.10 33.73
CA TYR A 6 36.15 25.21 32.58
C TYR A 6 36.06 26.57 31.89
N ASN A 7 34.85 27.03 31.57
CA ASN A 7 34.61 28.28 30.84
C ASN A 7 34.98 29.58 31.61
N PRO A 8 34.89 29.66 32.95
CA PRO A 8 35.21 30.89 33.69
C PRO A 8 36.70 31.26 33.68
N TYR A 9 37.59 30.31 33.41
CA TYR A 9 39.04 30.49 33.50
C TYR A 9 39.66 30.47 32.11
N ASN A 10 40.64 31.32 31.86
CA ASN A 10 41.20 31.53 30.52
C ASN A 10 42.46 30.70 30.24
N THR A 11 43.23 30.36 31.28
CA THR A 11 44.46 29.56 31.19
C THR A 11 44.26 28.13 31.71
N ASP A 12 45.05 27.18 31.21
CA ASP A 12 44.94 25.78 31.61
C ASP A 12 45.44 25.55 33.05
N GLU A 13 46.43 26.32 33.50
CA GLU A 13 46.96 26.30 34.86
C GLU A 13 45.88 26.67 35.90
N GLU A 14 45.10 27.71 35.61
CA GLU A 14 44.00 28.15 36.48
C GLU A 14 42.84 27.14 36.47
N ARG A 15 42.54 26.54 35.31
CA ARG A 15 41.51 25.47 35.22
C ARG A 15 41.86 24.24 36.04
N LEU A 16 43.14 23.86 36.11
CA LEU A 16 43.59 22.69 36.89
C LEU A 16 43.34 22.86 38.40
N CYS A 17 43.38 24.08 38.91
CA CYS A 17 43.09 24.38 40.32
C CYS A 17 41.60 24.25 40.70
N HIS A 18 40.69 24.36 39.73
CA HIS A 18 39.24 24.34 39.96
C HIS A 18 38.61 22.98 39.63
N ARG A 19 39.21 21.92 40.19
CA ARG A 19 38.77 20.54 40.04
C ARG A 19 37.38 20.32 40.69
N PRO A 20 36.40 19.75 39.96
CA PRO A 20 35.12 19.36 40.54
C PRO A 20 35.29 18.26 41.61
N PRO A 21 34.53 18.29 42.72
CA PRO A 21 34.66 17.33 43.83
C PRO A 21 34.44 15.86 43.43
N HIS A 22 33.75 15.61 42.32
CA HIS A 22 33.33 14.29 41.86
C HIS A 22 34.22 13.69 40.76
N LEU A 23 35.27 14.39 40.32
CA LEU A 23 36.19 13.92 39.28
C LEU A 23 37.56 13.63 39.89
N SER A 24 38.31 12.65 39.38
CA SER A 24 39.68 12.37 39.82
C SER A 24 40.66 13.44 39.32
N ASP A 25 41.88 13.51 39.90
CA ASP A 25 42.91 14.47 39.47
C ASP A 25 43.38 14.16 38.04
N ASP A 26 43.60 12.88 37.75
CA ASP A 26 44.02 12.39 36.44
C ASP A 26 42.95 12.66 35.37
N ASP A 27 41.67 12.42 35.67
CA ASP A 27 40.57 12.70 34.74
C ASP A 27 40.42 14.20 34.47
N TRP A 28 40.64 15.04 35.49
CA TRP A 28 40.56 16.49 35.34
C TRP A 28 41.72 17.02 34.49
N ARG A 29 42.95 16.58 34.77
CA ARG A 29 44.14 16.90 33.96
C ARG A 29 43.95 16.48 32.51
N TRP A 30 43.45 15.26 32.29
CA TRP A 30 43.16 14.75 30.96
C TRP A 30 42.14 15.63 30.22
N LEU A 31 41.07 16.05 30.90
CA LEU A 31 40.03 16.89 30.32
C LEU A 31 40.52 18.29 29.93
N ILE A 32 41.40 18.90 30.74
CA ILE A 32 42.01 20.20 30.44
C ILE A 32 42.96 20.07 29.24
N HIS A 33 43.87 19.10 29.23
CA HIS A 33 44.78 18.88 28.10
C HIS A 33 44.05 18.55 26.80
N PHE A 34 43.03 17.69 26.86
CA PHE A 34 42.20 17.36 25.70
C PHE A 34 41.43 18.59 25.18
N GLY A 35 40.99 19.48 26.08
CA GLY A 35 40.34 20.74 25.73
C GLY A 35 41.31 21.76 25.10
N ALA A 36 42.56 21.81 25.56
CA ALA A 36 43.62 22.67 25.05
C ALA A 36 44.07 22.26 23.63
N GLN A 37 44.22 20.96 23.37
CA GLN A 37 44.55 20.43 22.04
C GLN A 37 43.54 20.77 20.94
N LYS A 38 42.28 21.07 21.32
CA LYS A 38 41.26 21.52 20.34
C LYS A 38 41.46 22.96 19.88
N LYS A 39 42.30 23.77 20.53
CA LYS A 39 42.51 25.18 20.20
C LYS A 39 43.67 25.44 19.24
N GLU A 40 44.46 24.42 18.90
CA GLU A 40 45.60 24.57 18.01
C GLU A 40 45.13 24.37 16.56
N ASP A 41 44.94 25.50 15.86
CA ASP A 41 44.75 25.71 14.41
C ASP A 41 43.67 24.88 13.65
N ARG A 42 42.76 24.23 14.36
CA ARG A 42 41.58 23.61 13.72
C ARG A 42 40.45 24.63 13.59
N SER A 43 40.54 25.47 12.56
CA SER A 43 39.36 26.18 12.03
C SER A 43 38.25 25.17 11.80
N ASP A 44 37.03 25.48 12.26
CA ASP A 44 35.87 24.59 12.06
C ASP A 44 35.74 24.30 10.56
N PRO A 45 35.81 23.01 10.14
CA PRO A 45 35.81 22.68 8.73
C PRO A 45 34.53 23.20 8.07
N ASN A 46 34.68 23.83 6.91
CA ASN A 46 33.53 24.29 6.15
C ASN A 46 32.63 23.11 5.74
N ARG A 47 31.35 23.33 5.38
CA ARG A 47 30.42 22.25 5.00
C ARG A 47 30.95 21.37 3.86
N ILE A 48 31.65 21.98 2.89
CA ILE A 48 32.31 21.24 1.80
C ILE A 48 33.50 20.42 2.33
N GLU A 49 34.30 20.97 3.25
CA GLU A 49 35.42 20.25 3.87
C GLU A 49 34.92 19.11 4.77
N MET A 50 33.84 19.33 5.52
CA MET A 50 33.15 18.31 6.30
C MET A 50 32.69 17.17 5.40
N PHE A 51 32.14 17.48 4.22
CA PHE A 51 31.76 16.49 3.23
C PHE A 51 32.98 15.71 2.72
N ALA A 52 34.06 16.41 2.37
CA ALA A 52 35.32 15.80 1.93
C ALA A 52 35.89 14.86 2.99
N LEU A 53 35.95 15.28 4.26
CA LEU A 53 36.47 14.48 5.37
C LEU A 53 35.63 13.22 5.66
N THR A 54 34.32 13.30 5.46
CA THR A 54 33.39 12.20 5.77
C THR A 54 33.23 11.21 4.62
N HIS A 55 33.56 11.63 3.40
CA HIS A 55 33.45 10.82 2.18
C HIS A 55 34.80 10.53 1.52
N THR A 56 35.90 10.75 2.23
CA THR A 56 37.25 10.27 1.87
C THR A 56 37.68 9.14 2.81
N ARG A 57 38.30 8.10 2.24
CA ARG A 57 38.94 7.03 3.00
C ARG A 57 40.27 7.53 3.59
N LYS A 58 40.84 6.79 4.55
CA LYS A 58 42.18 7.08 5.11
C LYS A 58 43.29 7.18 4.06
N ASN A 59 43.07 6.58 2.89
CA ASN A 59 44.00 6.56 1.75
C ASN A 59 43.81 7.76 0.80
N GLY A 60 42.94 8.73 1.13
CA GLY A 60 42.64 9.92 0.31
C GLY A 60 41.65 9.70 -0.84
N MET A 61 41.28 8.45 -1.15
CA MET A 61 40.33 8.14 -2.21
C MET A 61 38.88 8.36 -1.75
N PRO A 62 37.97 8.81 -2.64
CA PRO A 62 36.55 8.91 -2.33
C PRO A 62 35.97 7.55 -1.96
N VAL A 63 34.95 7.56 -1.09
CA VAL A 63 34.34 6.34 -0.57
C VAL A 63 33.59 5.57 -1.65
N ASP A 64 32.90 6.27 -2.57
CA ASP A 64 32.14 5.75 -3.70
C ASP A 64 32.17 6.72 -4.91
N ASP A 65 31.67 6.28 -6.06
CA ASP A 65 31.66 7.06 -7.30
C ASP A 65 30.78 8.32 -7.20
N HIS A 66 29.69 8.25 -6.43
CA HIS A 66 28.81 9.39 -6.22
C HIS A 66 29.46 10.49 -5.40
N SER A 67 30.17 10.15 -4.32
CA SER A 67 30.92 11.13 -3.54
C SER A 67 32.03 11.76 -4.36
N LYS A 68 32.67 10.98 -5.24
CA LYS A 68 33.66 11.49 -6.19
C LYS A 68 33.06 12.56 -7.09
N GLU A 69 31.93 12.27 -7.73
CA GLU A 69 31.22 13.23 -8.60
C GLU A 69 30.85 14.52 -7.85
N ILE A 70 30.35 14.40 -6.62
CA ILE A 70 30.01 15.55 -5.78
C ILE A 70 31.25 16.37 -5.41
N MET A 71 32.37 15.73 -5.06
CA MET A 71 33.63 16.43 -4.77
C MET A 71 34.16 17.17 -6.01
N ASP A 72 34.05 16.56 -7.19
CA ASP A 72 34.44 17.19 -8.46
C ASP A 72 33.57 18.42 -8.74
N GLN A 73 32.24 18.34 -8.50
CA GLN A 73 31.33 19.49 -8.62
C GLN A 73 31.68 20.62 -7.66
N PHE A 74 32.01 20.29 -6.40
CA PHE A 74 32.46 21.29 -5.43
C PHE A 74 33.74 21.97 -5.88
N GLN A 75 34.73 21.19 -6.33
CA GLN A 75 36.01 21.74 -6.81
C GLN A 75 35.82 22.61 -8.06
N GLN A 76 34.92 22.23 -8.96
CA GLN A 76 34.59 23.01 -10.15
C GLN A 76 33.98 24.37 -9.80
N LEU A 77 33.02 24.41 -8.87
CA LEU A 77 32.34 25.65 -8.45
C LEU A 77 33.22 26.55 -7.58
N LEU A 78 34.11 25.97 -6.77
CA LEU A 78 35.12 26.72 -6.02
C LEU A 78 36.18 27.35 -6.92
N SER A 79 36.41 26.76 -8.10
CA SER A 79 37.40 27.24 -9.08
C SER A 79 36.85 28.30 -10.05
N GLN A 80 35.54 28.61 -10.01
CA GLN A 80 34.96 29.67 -10.85
C GLN A 80 35.29 31.06 -10.28
N PRO A 81 35.82 32.01 -11.08
CA PRO A 81 35.93 33.40 -10.67
C PRO A 81 34.54 34.02 -10.53
N LYS A 82 34.29 34.72 -9.42
CA LYS A 82 33.00 35.35 -9.10
C LYS A 82 32.55 36.29 -10.23
N GLY A 83 31.63 35.83 -11.06
CA GLY A 83 31.02 36.65 -12.11
C GLY A 83 30.00 35.89 -12.97
N THR A 84 28.76 36.37 -12.92
CA THR A 84 27.65 36.15 -13.86
C THR A 84 26.65 35.03 -13.52
N SER A 85 25.55 35.50 -12.94
CA SER A 85 24.18 34.98 -12.95
C SER A 85 23.85 33.97 -14.06
N SER A 86 23.19 32.88 -13.69
CA SER A 86 22.19 32.25 -14.56
C SER A 86 20.93 31.99 -13.75
N SER A 87 19.97 32.87 -13.97
CA SER A 87 18.58 32.78 -13.56
C SER A 87 17.88 31.64 -14.29
N THR A 88 17.27 30.71 -13.56
CA THR A 88 16.13 29.96 -14.09
C THR A 88 14.99 30.04 -13.10
N SER A 89 14.13 31.02 -13.36
CA SER A 89 12.84 31.26 -12.75
C SER A 89 11.91 30.05 -12.88
N ALA A 90 11.50 29.47 -11.76
CA ALA A 90 10.35 28.58 -11.70
C ALA A 90 9.07 29.41 -11.53
N SER A 91 8.33 29.52 -12.63
CA SER A 91 6.97 30.04 -12.75
C SER A 91 6.06 29.54 -11.61
N SER A 92 5.55 30.47 -10.81
CA SER A 92 4.44 30.23 -9.86
C SER A 92 3.20 30.92 -10.39
N GLY A 93 2.15 30.12 -10.57
CA GLY A 93 0.95 30.48 -11.31
C GLY A 93 -0.04 31.39 -10.60
N ALA A 94 -0.82 32.05 -11.47
CA ALA A 94 -2.19 32.53 -11.30
C ALA A 94 -2.48 33.50 -10.13
N SER A 95 -2.49 34.80 -10.47
CA SER A 95 -3.28 35.81 -9.78
C SER A 95 -4.44 36.23 -10.67
N THR A 96 -5.67 35.96 -10.25
CA THR A 96 -6.87 36.64 -10.76
C THR A 96 -7.08 37.91 -9.95
N SER A 97 -7.15 39.02 -10.67
CA SER A 97 -7.46 40.36 -10.17
C SER A 97 -8.91 40.47 -9.71
N VAL A 98 -9.19 41.40 -8.78
CA VAL A 98 -10.04 42.57 -9.05
C VAL A 98 -9.92 43.63 -7.94
N SER A 99 -9.72 44.86 -8.42
CA SER A 99 -10.29 46.16 -8.02
C SER A 99 -10.07 46.76 -6.62
N SER A 100 -9.39 47.90 -6.69
CA SER A 100 -9.24 48.98 -5.73
C SER A 100 -10.56 49.58 -5.24
N THR A 101 -10.61 50.00 -3.99
CA THR A 101 -11.33 51.22 -3.59
C THR A 101 -10.67 51.84 -2.37
N SER A 102 -10.24 53.08 -2.52
CA SER A 102 -9.65 53.95 -1.51
C SER A 102 -10.74 54.58 -0.65
N VAL A 103 -10.62 54.53 0.68
CA VAL A 103 -11.15 55.57 1.58
C VAL A 103 -10.26 55.72 2.82
N ALA A 104 -10.23 56.96 3.30
CA ALA A 104 -9.28 57.51 4.25
C ALA A 104 -9.52 57.12 5.71
N SER A 105 -8.41 57.18 6.46
CA SER A 105 -8.23 57.44 7.88
C SER A 105 -9.47 57.52 8.77
N THR A 106 -9.55 56.61 9.75
CA THR A 106 -9.86 56.99 11.14
C THR A 106 -9.10 56.07 12.10
N SER A 107 -8.37 56.72 12.99
CA SER A 107 -7.57 56.14 14.06
C SER A 107 -8.45 55.59 15.19
N VAL A 108 -8.28 54.33 15.55
CA VAL A 108 -8.49 53.86 16.94
C VAL A 108 -7.46 52.79 17.27
N SER A 109 -6.69 53.06 18.32
CA SER A 109 -5.68 52.18 18.89
C SER A 109 -6.31 50.91 19.45
N SER A 110 -5.82 49.75 19.02
CA SER A 110 -5.99 48.49 19.72
C SER A 110 -4.63 47.82 19.82
N THR A 111 -4.09 47.82 21.04
CA THR A 111 -2.82 47.20 21.40
C THR A 111 -2.95 45.68 21.30
N PHE A 112 -2.59 45.12 20.15
CA PHE A 112 -2.25 43.70 20.04
C PHE A 112 -0.80 43.51 20.46
N VAL A 113 -0.60 42.67 21.48
CA VAL A 113 0.72 42.26 21.95
C VAL A 113 1.33 41.37 20.87
N SER A 114 2.22 41.95 20.08
CA SER A 114 3.02 41.24 19.10
C SER A 114 3.96 40.28 19.83
N SER A 115 3.69 38.97 19.68
CA SER A 115 4.66 37.92 19.96
C SER A 115 5.94 38.25 19.21
N THR A 116 7.01 38.52 19.96
CA THR A 116 8.36 38.75 19.45
C THR A 116 8.84 37.49 18.74
N SER A 117 8.67 37.47 17.42
CA SER A 117 9.41 36.60 16.52
C SER A 117 10.89 36.94 16.71
N VAL A 118 11.61 36.08 17.43
CA VAL A 118 13.06 36.14 17.48
C VAL A 118 13.55 35.90 16.07
N ALA A 119 13.98 36.99 15.43
CA ALA A 119 14.64 36.99 14.15
C ALA A 119 15.71 35.90 14.18
N SER A 120 15.50 34.88 13.34
CA SER A 120 16.50 33.87 13.03
C SER A 120 17.73 34.64 12.56
N THR A 121 18.74 34.74 13.43
CA THR A 121 20.02 35.37 13.11
C THR A 121 20.52 34.71 11.84
N PHE A 122 20.43 35.45 10.74
CA PHE A 122 20.91 35.06 9.43
C PHE A 122 22.43 34.94 9.57
N VAL A 123 22.90 33.74 9.91
CA VAL A 123 24.31 33.39 9.86
C VAL A 123 24.71 33.71 8.44
N ALA A 124 25.63 34.66 8.25
CA ALA A 124 26.05 35.13 6.95
C ALA A 124 26.35 33.92 6.05
N SER A 125 25.46 33.67 5.07
CA SER A 125 25.64 32.60 4.09
C SER A 125 26.95 32.88 3.38
N THR A 126 27.99 32.12 3.74
CA THR A 126 29.27 32.25 3.06
C THR A 126 29.09 31.74 1.63
N TYR A 127 29.91 32.23 0.70
CA TYR A 127 29.95 31.75 -0.68
C TYR A 127 29.99 30.22 -0.79
N VAL A 128 30.62 29.56 0.19
CA VAL A 128 30.72 28.11 0.25
C VAL A 128 29.38 27.44 0.62
N ASP A 129 28.54 28.10 1.40
CA ASP A 129 27.19 27.62 1.72
C ASP A 129 26.28 27.68 0.50
N GLU A 130 26.40 28.72 -0.32
CA GLU A 130 25.71 28.85 -1.60
C GLU A 130 26.10 27.71 -2.56
N ILE A 131 27.41 27.44 -2.72
CA ILE A 131 27.91 26.30 -3.51
C ILE A 131 27.35 24.98 -2.97
N TYR A 132 27.36 24.80 -1.64
CA TYR A 132 26.87 23.57 -1.02
C TYR A 132 25.38 23.35 -1.31
N THR A 133 24.55 24.40 -1.19
CA THR A 133 23.12 24.31 -1.51
C THR A 133 22.84 24.15 -3.00
N GLN A 134 23.72 24.62 -3.88
CA GLN A 134 23.59 24.41 -5.33
C GLN A 134 23.79 22.94 -5.72
N VAL A 135 24.77 22.26 -5.10
CA VAL A 135 25.07 20.84 -5.37
C VAL A 135 24.11 19.91 -4.62
N MET A 136 23.82 20.20 -3.36
CA MET A 136 23.02 19.32 -2.48
C MET A 136 21.53 19.66 -2.45
N GLY A 137 21.15 20.80 -3.03
CA GLY A 137 19.81 21.38 -2.99
C GLY A 137 19.53 22.19 -1.72
N PRO A 138 18.40 22.94 -1.69
CA PRO A 138 18.00 23.72 -0.53
C PRO A 138 17.87 22.87 0.74
N GLU A 139 18.19 23.49 1.87
CA GLU A 139 18.07 22.89 3.19
C GLU A 139 16.60 22.80 3.62
N ARG A 140 16.22 21.73 4.33
CA ARG A 140 14.84 21.55 4.82
C ARG A 140 14.66 22.29 6.14
N HIS A 141 13.45 22.81 6.38
CA HIS A 141 13.14 23.54 7.61
C HIS A 141 13.49 22.72 8.86
N GLY A 142 14.26 23.33 9.78
CA GLY A 142 14.64 22.75 11.07
C GLY A 142 15.80 21.73 11.03
N ARG A 143 16.61 21.70 9.97
CA ARG A 143 17.84 20.89 9.90
C ARG A 143 18.91 21.64 9.10
N VAL A 144 20.19 21.43 9.40
CA VAL A 144 21.30 21.87 8.53
C VAL A 144 22.19 20.65 8.22
N ARG A 145 22.25 20.22 6.94
CA ARG A 145 23.10 19.10 6.49
C ARG A 145 24.57 19.41 6.77
N GLY A 146 25.29 18.46 7.38
CA GLY A 146 26.72 18.59 7.69
C GLY A 146 27.04 19.17 9.08
N TYR A 147 26.09 19.83 9.75
CA TYR A 147 26.25 20.28 11.13
C TYR A 147 25.62 19.31 12.15
N GLU A 148 24.52 18.65 11.78
CA GLU A 148 23.81 17.70 12.64
C GLU A 148 23.89 16.30 12.03
N PHE A 149 24.83 15.50 12.52
CA PHE A 149 24.87 14.06 12.24
C PHE A 149 23.70 13.38 12.96
N GLY A 150 22.60 13.12 12.25
CA GLY A 150 21.48 12.36 12.79
C GLY A 150 20.25 12.25 11.88
N PRO A 151 19.40 11.21 12.08
CA PRO A 151 18.10 11.14 11.44
C PRO A 151 17.26 12.36 11.83
N THR A 152 16.57 12.98 10.86
CA THR A 152 15.73 14.15 11.11
C THR A 152 14.72 13.84 12.21
N PRO A 153 14.40 14.74 13.15
CA PRO A 153 13.33 14.54 14.12
C PRO A 153 11.99 14.14 13.45
N THR A 154 11.70 14.62 12.24
CA THR A 154 10.56 14.17 11.41
C THR A 154 10.63 12.70 10.99
N SER A 155 11.83 12.13 10.85
CA SER A 155 12.06 10.71 10.56
C SER A 155 11.90 9.81 11.80
N VAL A 156 12.06 10.36 13.00
CA VAL A 156 12.02 9.60 14.27
C VAL A 156 10.68 9.81 15.00
N PHE A 157 10.18 11.03 15.04
CA PHE A 157 8.99 11.46 15.78
C PHE A 157 7.85 11.98 14.88
N GLY A 158 8.09 12.16 13.59
CA GLY A 158 7.05 12.56 12.64
C GLY A 158 6.19 11.38 12.24
N SER A 159 5.02 11.24 12.88
CA SER A 159 3.89 10.53 12.27
C SER A 159 3.49 11.25 10.99
N THR A 160 4.21 11.01 9.89
CA THR A 160 3.72 11.40 8.57
C THR A 160 2.44 10.59 8.36
N SER A 161 1.29 11.27 8.33
CA SER A 161 -0.01 10.62 8.08
C SER A 161 0.04 9.70 6.85
N ARG A 162 0.93 10.02 5.89
CA ARG A 162 1.23 9.24 4.68
C ARG A 162 1.80 7.84 4.93
N ARG A 163 2.55 7.58 6.02
CA ARG A 163 2.99 6.21 6.38
C ARG A 163 1.91 5.43 7.11
N ARG A 164 1.17 6.10 8.01
CA ARG A 164 0.06 5.49 8.75
C ARG A 164 -1.11 5.14 7.82
N SER A 165 -1.40 5.99 6.83
CA SER A 165 -2.39 5.72 5.79
C SER A 165 -2.00 4.54 4.90
N ARG A 166 -0.72 4.38 4.57
CA ARG A 166 -0.26 3.23 3.77
C ARG A 166 -0.46 1.91 4.49
N VAL A 167 -0.12 1.83 5.78
CA VAL A 167 -0.29 0.61 6.58
C VAL A 167 -1.76 0.28 6.78
N ILE A 168 -2.61 1.28 7.04
CA ILE A 168 -4.06 1.06 7.16
C ILE A 168 -4.65 0.60 5.82
N LEU A 169 -4.24 1.21 4.70
CA LEU A 169 -4.70 0.82 3.36
C LEU A 169 -4.23 -0.59 2.98
N SER A 170 -3.01 -1.00 3.33
CA SER A 170 -2.54 -2.36 3.04
C SER A 170 -3.31 -3.41 3.83
N THR A 171 -3.57 -3.18 5.13
CA THR A 171 -4.37 -4.12 5.94
C THR A 171 -5.81 -4.23 5.47
N GLN A 172 -6.42 -3.11 5.04
CA GLN A 172 -7.79 -3.13 4.51
C GLN A 172 -7.85 -3.84 3.15
N LEU A 173 -6.80 -3.70 2.34
CA LEU A 173 -6.69 -4.37 1.03
C LEU A 173 -6.47 -5.87 1.18
N GLU A 174 -5.62 -6.30 2.12
CA GLU A 174 -5.39 -7.72 2.44
C GLU A 174 -6.68 -8.38 2.96
N ASN A 175 -7.36 -7.75 3.93
CA ASN A 175 -8.65 -8.25 4.44
C ASN A 175 -9.73 -8.34 3.34
N ALA A 176 -9.78 -7.36 2.43
CA ALA A 176 -10.72 -7.36 1.31
C ALA A 176 -10.41 -8.47 0.30
N GLN A 177 -9.14 -8.75 0.04
CA GLN A 177 -8.71 -9.86 -0.83
C GLN A 177 -9.06 -11.22 -0.23
N GLU A 178 -8.87 -11.41 1.07
CA GLU A 178 -9.26 -12.65 1.75
C GLU A 178 -10.77 -12.89 1.68
N MET A 179 -11.59 -11.85 1.90
CA MET A 179 -13.05 -11.98 1.73
C MET A 179 -13.45 -12.29 0.29
N LEU A 180 -12.74 -11.75 -0.70
CA LEU A 180 -13.01 -12.02 -2.11
C LEU A 180 -12.72 -13.48 -2.48
N ILE A 181 -11.57 -14.01 -2.03
CA ILE A 181 -11.20 -15.42 -2.24
C ILE A 181 -12.25 -16.35 -1.60
N VAL A 182 -12.68 -16.04 -0.37
CA VAL A 182 -13.73 -16.81 0.31
C VAL A 182 -15.06 -16.73 -0.45
N ALA A 183 -15.41 -15.56 -0.98
CA ALA A 183 -16.63 -15.41 -1.78
C ALA A 183 -16.55 -16.20 -3.10
N GLU A 184 -15.42 -16.16 -3.80
CA GLU A 184 -15.20 -16.92 -5.04
C GLU A 184 -15.31 -18.42 -4.79
N GLN A 185 -14.70 -18.94 -3.72
CA GLN A 185 -14.83 -20.35 -3.34
C GLN A 185 -16.29 -20.73 -3.05
N LYS A 186 -17.04 -19.86 -2.36
CA LYS A 186 -18.47 -20.10 -2.11
C LYS A 186 -19.30 -20.11 -3.40
N PHE A 187 -18.94 -19.27 -4.38
CA PHE A 187 -19.58 -19.32 -5.69
C PHE A 187 -19.24 -20.62 -6.42
N THR A 188 -17.98 -21.09 -6.38
CA THR A 188 -17.60 -22.36 -7.01
C THR A 188 -18.34 -23.55 -6.38
N THR A 189 -18.45 -23.61 -5.05
CA THR A 189 -19.21 -24.69 -4.39
C THR A 189 -20.69 -24.63 -4.73
N ALA A 190 -21.30 -23.43 -4.74
CA ALA A 190 -22.70 -23.27 -5.12
C ALA A 190 -22.94 -23.67 -6.59
N THR A 191 -21.98 -23.42 -7.49
CA THR A 191 -22.08 -23.88 -8.88
C THR A 191 -21.99 -25.40 -9.02
N GLU A 192 -21.14 -26.06 -8.23
CA GLU A 192 -21.05 -27.54 -8.19
C GLU A 192 -22.34 -28.17 -7.64
N GLU A 193 -22.93 -27.58 -6.59
CA GLU A 193 -24.24 -28.00 -6.08
C GLU A 193 -25.34 -27.85 -7.14
N LEU A 194 -25.35 -26.74 -7.88
CA LEU A 194 -26.30 -26.54 -8.98
C LEU A 194 -26.12 -27.53 -10.13
N SER A 195 -24.88 -27.95 -10.44
CA SER A 195 -24.68 -29.01 -11.44
C SER A 195 -25.22 -30.36 -10.96
N ASN A 196 -25.00 -30.72 -9.70
CA ASN A 196 -25.52 -31.98 -9.16
C ASN A 196 -27.04 -32.00 -9.17
N VAL A 197 -27.70 -30.92 -8.71
CA VAL A 197 -29.17 -30.81 -8.75
C VAL A 197 -29.70 -30.86 -10.19
N LYS A 198 -28.98 -30.28 -11.14
CA LYS A 198 -29.34 -30.35 -12.56
C LYS A 198 -29.26 -31.78 -13.10
N ASP A 199 -28.24 -32.54 -12.71
CA ASP A 199 -28.09 -33.93 -13.12
C ASP A 199 -29.19 -34.81 -12.50
N GLU A 200 -29.50 -34.62 -11.21
CA GLU A 200 -30.65 -35.29 -10.56
C GLU A 200 -31.98 -34.96 -11.26
N LEU A 201 -32.20 -33.68 -11.60
CA LEU A 201 -33.40 -33.25 -12.31
C LEU A 201 -33.48 -33.87 -13.72
N SER A 202 -32.34 -34.02 -14.40
CA SER A 202 -32.27 -34.68 -15.70
C SER A 202 -32.66 -36.16 -15.60
N HIS A 203 -32.18 -36.85 -14.56
CA HIS A 203 -32.53 -38.24 -14.30
C HIS A 203 -34.01 -38.41 -13.96
N VAL A 204 -34.56 -37.55 -13.09
CA VAL A 204 -36.00 -37.57 -12.77
C VAL A 204 -36.84 -37.35 -14.03
N LYS A 205 -36.45 -36.39 -14.88
CA LYS A 205 -37.14 -36.13 -16.15
C LYS A 205 -37.14 -37.37 -17.06
N GLU A 206 -35.98 -38.00 -17.25
CA GLU A 206 -35.84 -39.21 -18.07
C GLU A 206 -36.71 -40.35 -17.52
N THR A 207 -36.65 -40.62 -16.20
CA THR A 207 -37.48 -41.68 -15.58
C THR A 207 -38.99 -41.41 -15.71
N PHE A 208 -39.38 -40.14 -15.80
CA PHE A 208 -40.78 -39.76 -15.99
C PHE A 208 -41.22 -39.96 -17.44
N GLU A 209 -40.36 -39.60 -18.41
CA GLU A 209 -40.58 -39.88 -19.84
C GLU A 209 -40.70 -41.38 -20.11
N ASP A 210 -39.83 -42.20 -19.53
CA ASP A 210 -39.89 -43.66 -19.62
C ASP A 210 -41.19 -44.24 -19.06
N LYS A 211 -41.61 -43.77 -17.89
CA LYS A 211 -42.90 -44.18 -17.29
C LYS A 211 -44.08 -43.81 -18.17
N LEU A 212 -44.04 -42.64 -18.81
CA LEU A 212 -45.11 -42.20 -19.72
C LEU A 212 -45.20 -43.11 -20.94
N ILE A 213 -44.05 -43.45 -21.55
CA ILE A 213 -43.97 -44.37 -22.69
C ILE A 213 -44.47 -45.76 -22.28
N GLU A 214 -44.04 -46.25 -21.12
CA GLU A 214 -44.44 -47.57 -20.60
C GLU A 214 -45.95 -47.64 -20.32
N VAL A 215 -46.54 -46.59 -19.74
CA VAL A 215 -48.00 -46.50 -19.52
C VAL A 215 -48.76 -46.50 -20.84
N GLN A 216 -48.32 -45.72 -21.84
CA GLN A 216 -48.97 -45.71 -23.16
C GLN A 216 -48.85 -47.06 -23.89
N ARG A 217 -47.69 -47.71 -23.80
CA ARG A 217 -47.47 -49.04 -24.38
C ARG A 217 -48.39 -50.08 -23.72
N LYS A 218 -48.47 -50.10 -22.39
CA LYS A 218 -49.34 -51.00 -21.64
C LYS A 218 -50.81 -50.84 -22.00
N THR A 219 -51.32 -49.61 -21.99
CA THR A 219 -52.72 -49.35 -22.38
C THR A 219 -53.00 -49.78 -23.83
N ARG A 220 -52.07 -49.54 -24.77
CA ARG A 220 -52.22 -50.01 -26.15
C ARG A 220 -52.22 -51.54 -26.26
N GLU A 221 -51.36 -52.23 -25.51
CA GLU A 221 -51.32 -53.70 -25.49
C GLU A 221 -52.56 -54.30 -24.82
N GLU A 222 -53.05 -53.72 -23.74
CA GLU A 222 -54.30 -54.14 -23.08
C GLU A 222 -55.49 -54.03 -24.03
N VAL A 223 -55.63 -52.89 -24.73
CA VAL A 223 -56.69 -52.70 -25.73
C VAL A 223 -56.58 -53.72 -26.86
N LYS A 224 -55.36 -54.00 -27.33
CA LYS A 224 -55.13 -54.99 -28.39
C LYS A 224 -55.50 -56.39 -27.91
N LYS A 225 -55.12 -56.76 -26.69
CA LYS A 225 -55.42 -58.07 -26.09
C LYS A 225 -56.91 -58.25 -25.87
N GLU A 226 -57.62 -57.23 -25.36
CA GLU A 226 -59.08 -57.26 -25.23
C GLU A 226 -59.77 -57.46 -26.58
N PHE A 227 -59.25 -56.84 -27.64
CA PHE A 227 -59.78 -57.01 -28.99
C PHE A 227 -59.56 -58.43 -29.53
N GLU A 228 -58.35 -58.98 -29.36
CA GLU A 228 -58.04 -60.37 -29.75
C GLU A 228 -58.91 -61.38 -28.96
N GLU A 229 -59.11 -61.16 -27.65
CA GLU A 229 -59.96 -62.00 -26.82
C GLU A 229 -61.44 -61.95 -27.27
N LYS A 230 -61.95 -60.75 -27.57
CA LYS A 230 -63.30 -60.60 -28.15
C LYS A 230 -63.42 -61.30 -29.51
N MET A 231 -62.38 -61.26 -30.33
CA MET A 231 -62.36 -61.95 -31.62
C MET A 231 -62.43 -63.47 -31.46
N MET A 232 -61.60 -64.03 -30.57
CA MET A 232 -61.59 -65.47 -30.25
C MET A 232 -62.94 -65.93 -29.68
N LYS A 233 -63.54 -65.15 -28.78
CA LYS A 233 -64.85 -65.46 -28.20
C LYS A 233 -65.96 -65.44 -29.26
N MET A 234 -65.94 -64.47 -30.18
CA MET A 234 -66.89 -64.38 -31.28
C MET A 234 -66.75 -65.57 -32.24
N GLN A 235 -65.52 -65.97 -32.56
CA GLN A 235 -65.27 -67.13 -33.41
C GLN A 235 -65.73 -68.43 -32.74
N ALA A 236 -65.45 -68.61 -31.44
CA ALA A 236 -65.90 -69.75 -30.66
C ALA A 236 -67.43 -69.79 -30.55
N GLN A 237 -68.09 -68.65 -30.36
CA GLN A 237 -69.55 -68.56 -30.33
C GLN A 237 -70.16 -68.95 -31.67
N MET A 238 -69.59 -68.49 -32.79
CA MET A 238 -70.04 -68.88 -34.13
C MET A 238 -69.88 -70.38 -34.37
N GLN A 239 -68.75 -70.97 -33.94
CA GLN A 239 -68.55 -72.43 -34.02
C GLN A 239 -69.54 -73.19 -33.14
N ALA A 240 -69.80 -72.72 -31.92
CA ALA A 240 -70.77 -73.34 -31.01
C ALA A 240 -72.19 -73.28 -31.59
N GLN A 241 -72.60 -72.16 -32.20
CA GLN A 241 -73.90 -72.03 -32.85
C GLN A 241 -74.06 -73.02 -34.02
N ILE A 242 -73.03 -73.20 -34.84
CA ILE A 242 -73.03 -74.19 -35.93
C ILE A 242 -73.17 -75.61 -35.37
N GLN A 243 -72.41 -75.94 -34.32
CA GLN A 243 -72.50 -77.24 -33.67
C GLN A 243 -73.88 -77.50 -33.05
N GLU A 244 -74.49 -76.48 -32.44
CA GLU A 244 -75.82 -76.57 -31.86
C GLU A 244 -76.90 -76.79 -32.93
N GLN A 245 -76.84 -76.07 -34.05
CA GLN A 245 -77.72 -76.30 -35.19
C GLN A 245 -77.58 -77.73 -35.75
N MET A 246 -76.35 -78.25 -35.85
CA MET A 246 -76.10 -79.62 -36.31
C MET A 246 -76.65 -80.67 -35.32
N MET A 247 -76.53 -80.43 -34.01
CA MET A 247 -77.08 -81.32 -32.98
C MET A 247 -78.61 -81.33 -33.00
N GLN A 248 -79.26 -80.16 -33.15
CA GLN A 248 -80.71 -80.08 -33.31
C GLN A 248 -81.18 -80.82 -34.58
N MET A 249 -80.46 -80.70 -35.70
CA MET A 249 -80.77 -81.42 -36.92
C MET A 249 -80.71 -82.95 -36.74
N MET A 250 -79.68 -83.47 -36.06
CA MET A 250 -79.59 -84.90 -35.73
C MET A 250 -80.73 -85.39 -34.83
N GLN A 251 -81.12 -84.59 -33.83
CA GLN A 251 -82.25 -84.96 -32.95
C GLN A 251 -83.58 -85.00 -33.71
N GLN A 252 -83.80 -84.09 -34.66
CA GLN A 252 -84.99 -84.11 -35.52
C GLN A 252 -85.01 -85.34 -36.45
N PHE A 253 -83.85 -85.80 -36.90
CA PHE A 253 -83.73 -86.99 -37.74
C PHE A 253 -84.03 -88.27 -36.95
N GLN A 254 -83.53 -88.37 -35.72
CA GLN A 254 -83.76 -89.54 -34.86
C GLN A 254 -85.21 -89.67 -34.36
N LYS A 255 -85.96 -88.56 -34.23
CA LYS A 255 -87.39 -88.58 -33.85
C LYS A 255 -88.34 -88.94 -35.00
N LYS A 256 -87.84 -89.05 -36.24
CA LYS A 256 -88.64 -89.36 -37.45
C LYS A 256 -88.48 -90.81 -37.95
N GLN A 257 -87.69 -91.62 -37.27
CA GLN A 257 -87.68 -93.09 -37.41
C GLN A 257 -88.50 -93.71 -36.27
#